data_AF-A0A3D3JQA0-F1
#
_entry.id   AF-A0A3D3JQA0-F1
#
_cell.length_a   1.000
_cell.length_b   1.000
_cell.length_c   1.000
_cell.angle_alpha   90.00
_cell.angle_beta   90.00
_cell.angle_gamma   90.00
#
_symmetry.space_group_name_H-M   'P 1'
#
loop_
_entity.id
_entity.type
_entity.pdbx_description
1 polymer ?
#
loop_
_entity_poly.entity_id
_entity_poly.type
_entity_poly.pdbx_seq_one_letter_code
_entity_poly.pdbx_strand_id
1 'polypeptide(L)'
;MKKCDTVPIEKIMTLTAHNIEYGVVAARPDQMYGWPGITRTADGDIVVSASERIYHTGPQSRTVVMRSADGGRTWTLPQEVYNSETDDRDASLRTMPDGTIVLTSFSSTDWVPHVVSGEFCAGRIIPDRWLSQWQGIVERMGLTEEGLPRPWLMRSEDGGRTWGPPVDTPTGQHSGPAALADGRLIYIGTGLVEMAEPILAWESSDKGDTWEAVGEIPRAADLPEETWLI
;
A
#
# COMPACT_ATOMS: atom_id res chain seq x y z
N MET A 1 37.08 -38.84 -8.53
CA MET A 1 35.65 -38.58 -8.80
C MET A 1 34.82 -39.28 -7.75
N LYS A 2 34.37 -38.55 -6.71
CA LYS A 2 33.37 -39.05 -5.76
C LYS A 2 32.00 -38.85 -6.38
N LYS A 3 31.21 -39.93 -6.50
CA LYS A 3 29.81 -39.85 -6.92
C LYS A 3 29.05 -39.02 -5.88
N CYS A 4 28.35 -37.98 -6.33
CA CYS A 4 27.32 -37.32 -5.53
C CYS A 4 26.15 -38.29 -5.42
N ASP A 5 25.86 -38.73 -4.20
CA ASP A 5 24.63 -39.45 -3.90
C ASP A 5 23.46 -38.47 -4.04
N THR A 6 22.49 -38.83 -4.87
CA THR A 6 21.26 -38.07 -5.08
C THR A 6 20.37 -38.28 -3.86
N VAL A 7 20.10 -37.20 -3.12
CA VAL A 7 19.08 -37.19 -2.06
C VAL A 7 17.72 -37.35 -2.73
N PRO A 8 16.88 -38.32 -2.34
CA PRO A 8 15.56 -38.48 -2.93
C PRO A 8 14.72 -37.25 -2.58
N ILE A 9 14.11 -36.64 -3.61
CA ILE A 9 13.11 -35.59 -3.46
C ILE A 9 11.96 -36.20 -2.68
N GLU A 10 11.86 -35.88 -1.39
CA GLU A 10 10.68 -36.20 -0.60
C GLU A 10 9.44 -35.70 -1.34
N LYS A 11 8.42 -36.57 -1.42
CA LYS A 11 7.10 -36.28 -1.99
C LYS A 11 6.70 -34.84 -1.66
N ILE A 12 6.60 -33.99 -2.68
CA ILE A 12 5.94 -32.69 -2.57
C ILE A 12 4.56 -32.95 -1.97
N MET A 13 4.37 -32.60 -0.70
CA MET A 13 3.05 -32.63 -0.09
C MET A 13 2.21 -31.60 -0.85
N THR A 14 1.30 -32.08 -1.66
CA THR A 14 0.30 -31.23 -2.30
C THR A 14 -0.57 -30.65 -1.19
N LEU A 15 -0.32 -29.39 -0.81
CA LEU A 15 -1.20 -28.63 0.06
C LEU A 15 -2.58 -28.60 -0.60
N THR A 16 -3.50 -29.40 -0.08
CA THR A 16 -4.88 -29.44 -0.56
C THR A 16 -5.73 -28.70 0.45
N ALA A 17 -6.15 -27.49 0.11
CA ALA A 17 -7.11 -26.74 0.91
C ALA A 17 -8.50 -27.36 0.71
N HIS A 18 -8.89 -28.27 1.59
CA HIS A 18 -10.14 -29.03 1.45
C HIS A 18 -11.40 -28.20 1.76
N ASN A 19 -11.27 -27.00 2.34
CA ASN A 19 -12.37 -26.10 2.70
C ASN A 19 -11.97 -24.64 2.44
N ILE A 20 -12.05 -24.19 1.19
CA ILE A 20 -11.91 -22.76 0.85
C ILE A 20 -13.31 -22.14 0.87
N GLU A 21 -13.53 -21.20 1.78
CA GLU A 21 -14.68 -20.30 1.76
C GLU A 21 -14.25 -18.94 1.19
N TYR A 22 -15.12 -18.30 0.43
CA TYR A 22 -14.92 -16.95 -0.08
C TYR A 22 -16.00 -16.01 0.47
N GLY A 23 -15.68 -14.73 0.58
CA GLY A 23 -16.59 -13.71 1.09
C GLY A 23 -16.26 -12.34 0.55
N VAL A 24 -17.10 -11.36 0.88
CA VAL A 24 -16.93 -9.96 0.50
C VAL A 24 -16.57 -9.16 1.75
N VAL A 25 -15.40 -8.53 1.75
CA VAL A 25 -14.94 -7.68 2.85
C VAL A 25 -15.70 -6.35 2.85
N ALA A 26 -15.75 -5.68 1.70
CA ALA A 26 -16.48 -4.44 1.51
C ALA A 26 -17.00 -4.35 0.06
N ALA A 27 -18.24 -3.89 -0.07
CA ALA A 27 -18.85 -3.51 -1.33
C ALA A 27 -19.91 -2.43 -1.06
N ARG A 28 -19.83 -1.32 -1.77
CA ARG A 28 -20.83 -0.25 -1.71
C ARG A 28 -21.12 0.23 -3.14
N PRO A 29 -22.38 0.59 -3.45
CA PRO A 29 -22.69 1.23 -4.73
C PRO A 29 -21.81 2.45 -4.95
N ASP A 30 -21.36 2.64 -6.19
CA ASP A 30 -20.59 3.80 -6.64
C ASP A 30 -19.25 4.02 -5.91
N GLN A 31 -18.75 3.02 -5.17
CA GLN A 31 -17.46 3.02 -4.51
C GLN A 31 -16.59 1.87 -5.04
N MET A 32 -15.32 2.16 -5.21
CA MET A 32 -14.25 1.24 -5.51
C MET A 32 -13.39 1.07 -4.25
N TYR A 33 -13.02 -0.18 -3.96
CA TYR A 33 -11.99 -0.50 -2.98
C TYR A 33 -10.80 -1.09 -3.75
N GLY A 34 -9.72 -0.33 -3.84
CA GLY A 34 -8.50 -0.71 -4.56
C GLY A 34 -7.36 -1.09 -3.62
N TRP A 35 -6.44 -1.92 -4.12
CA TRP A 35 -5.12 -2.19 -3.53
C TRP A 35 -5.18 -2.57 -2.04
N PRO A 36 -5.75 -3.74 -1.72
CA PRO A 36 -5.96 -4.13 -0.33
C PRO A 36 -4.66 -4.62 0.32
N GLY A 37 -4.44 -4.20 1.56
CA GLY A 37 -3.48 -4.82 2.48
C GLY A 37 -4.21 -5.68 3.50
N ILE A 38 -3.56 -6.69 4.06
CA ILE A 38 -4.15 -7.56 5.07
C ILE A 38 -3.13 -7.93 6.14
N THR A 39 -3.56 -7.91 7.40
CA THR A 39 -2.79 -8.41 8.53
C THR A 39 -3.67 -9.08 9.57
N ARG A 40 -3.04 -9.81 10.48
CA ARG A 40 -3.69 -10.38 11.66
C ARG A 40 -3.12 -9.70 12.90
N THR A 41 -3.99 -9.17 13.75
CA THR A 41 -3.59 -8.52 15.00
C THR A 41 -3.04 -9.56 15.99
N ALA A 42 -2.35 -9.11 17.04
CA ALA A 42 -1.85 -9.98 18.10
C ALA A 42 -2.96 -10.80 18.78
N ASP A 43 -4.18 -10.23 18.88
CA ASP A 43 -5.35 -10.89 19.47
C ASP A 43 -6.08 -11.84 18.50
N GLY A 44 -5.63 -11.92 17.24
CA GLY A 44 -6.14 -12.87 16.25
C GLY A 44 -7.19 -12.32 15.28
N ASP A 45 -7.67 -11.09 15.48
CA ASP A 45 -8.54 -10.38 14.53
C ASP A 45 -7.85 -10.22 13.17
N ILE A 46 -8.63 -10.17 12.10
CA ILE A 46 -8.14 -9.84 10.76
C ILE A 46 -8.46 -8.38 10.47
N VAL A 47 -7.48 -7.63 9.98
CA VAL A 47 -7.66 -6.25 9.51
C VAL A 47 -7.26 -6.19 8.05
N VAL A 48 -8.16 -5.62 7.24
CA VAL A 48 -7.95 -5.38 5.80
C VAL A 48 -7.98 -3.89 5.54
N SER A 49 -6.96 -3.36 4.89
CA SER A 49 -6.94 -1.99 4.38
C SER A 49 -7.46 -1.95 2.95
N ALA A 50 -7.93 -0.79 2.51
CA ALA A 50 -8.21 -0.51 1.12
C ALA A 50 -8.10 1.00 0.85
N SER A 51 -7.89 1.34 -0.41
CA SER A 51 -8.12 2.69 -0.93
C SER A 51 -9.58 2.79 -1.35
N GLU A 52 -10.43 3.44 -0.54
CA GLU A 52 -11.83 3.70 -0.90
C GLU A 52 -11.91 4.94 -1.78
N ARG A 53 -12.58 4.83 -2.94
CA ARG A 53 -12.53 5.84 -4.00
C ARG A 53 -13.65 5.71 -5.02
N ILE A 54 -13.79 6.71 -5.86
CA ILE A 54 -14.82 6.78 -6.93
C ILE A 54 -14.24 6.66 -8.35
N TYR A 55 -12.92 6.75 -8.50
CA TYR A 55 -12.22 6.71 -9.79
C TYR A 55 -10.84 6.06 -9.67
N HIS A 56 -10.17 5.75 -10.79
CA HIS A 56 -8.85 5.08 -10.78
C HIS A 56 -7.68 5.97 -10.30
N THR A 57 -7.79 7.29 -10.40
CA THR A 57 -6.89 8.29 -9.81
C THR A 57 -7.74 9.49 -9.36
N GLY A 58 -7.48 10.13 -8.21
CA GLY A 58 -8.25 11.33 -7.85
C GLY A 58 -8.20 11.74 -6.38
N PRO A 59 -8.57 13.00 -6.07
CA PRO A 59 -8.42 13.60 -4.74
C PRO A 59 -9.52 13.22 -3.72
N GLN A 60 -10.35 12.22 -4.01
CA GLN A 60 -11.33 11.67 -3.05
C GLN A 60 -11.07 10.19 -2.78
N SER A 61 -9.83 9.73 -2.93
CA SER A 61 -9.44 8.47 -2.34
C SER A 61 -9.04 8.70 -0.89
N ARG A 62 -9.36 7.70 -0.07
CA ARG A 62 -8.99 7.67 1.35
C ARG A 62 -8.58 6.28 1.75
N THR A 63 -7.69 6.20 2.72
CA THR A 63 -7.30 4.94 3.35
C THR A 63 -8.34 4.54 4.38
N VAL A 64 -8.92 3.36 4.20
CA VAL A 64 -9.87 2.76 5.14
C VAL A 64 -9.39 1.41 5.63
N VAL A 65 -9.89 0.98 6.79
CA VAL A 65 -9.72 -0.38 7.30
C VAL A 65 -11.06 -1.02 7.64
N MET A 66 -11.15 -2.33 7.42
CA MET A 66 -12.25 -3.20 7.85
C MET A 66 -11.70 -4.29 8.76
N ARG A 67 -12.46 -4.68 9.78
CA ARG A 67 -12.05 -5.68 10.77
C ARG A 67 -12.99 -6.87 10.77
N SER A 68 -12.42 -8.05 10.95
CA SER A 68 -13.16 -9.26 11.29
C SER A 68 -12.64 -9.85 12.60
N ALA A 69 -13.54 -10.10 13.55
CA ALA A 69 -13.25 -10.77 14.82
C ALA A 69 -13.63 -12.27 14.81
N ASP A 70 -14.18 -12.77 13.71
CA ASP A 70 -14.73 -14.12 13.58
C ASP A 70 -14.08 -14.93 12.46
N GLY A 71 -12.82 -14.59 12.13
CA GLY A 71 -12.02 -15.32 11.13
C GLY A 71 -12.41 -15.03 9.68
N GLY A 72 -12.97 -13.86 9.40
CA GLY A 72 -13.32 -13.39 8.06
C GLY A 72 -14.77 -13.65 7.65
N ARG A 73 -15.63 -14.12 8.56
CA ARG A 73 -17.04 -14.43 8.26
C ARG A 73 -17.88 -13.16 8.21
N THR A 74 -17.63 -12.23 9.12
CA THR A 74 -18.25 -10.90 9.13
C THR A 74 -17.20 -9.81 9.25
N TRP A 75 -17.55 -8.63 8.73
CA TRP A 75 -16.66 -7.47 8.65
C TRP A 75 -17.35 -6.22 9.18
N THR A 76 -16.60 -5.35 9.84
CA THR A 76 -17.06 -4.01 10.17
C THR A 76 -17.27 -3.18 8.91
N LEU A 77 -18.04 -2.10 9.01
CA LEU A 77 -18.02 -1.05 7.99
C LEU A 77 -16.61 -0.43 7.90
N PRO A 78 -16.24 0.17 6.75
CA PRO A 78 -14.96 0.87 6.60
C PRO A 78 -14.80 1.97 7.65
N GLN A 79 -13.70 1.90 8.41
CA GLN A 79 -13.20 2.95 9.27
C GLN A 79 -12.19 3.79 8.48
N GLU A 80 -12.38 5.10 8.43
CA GLU A 80 -11.40 6.02 7.85
C GLU A 80 -10.15 6.10 8.75
N VAL A 81 -8.98 5.95 8.13
CA VAL A 81 -7.66 6.04 8.80
C VAL A 81 -6.91 7.29 8.34
N TYR A 82 -6.97 7.59 7.05
CA TYR A 82 -6.30 8.74 6.46
C TYR A 82 -7.10 9.26 5.27
N ASN A 83 -7.29 10.57 5.19
CA ASN A 83 -8.14 11.24 4.20
C ASN A 83 -7.60 12.67 3.96
N SER A 84 -6.72 12.79 2.98
CA SER A 84 -6.16 14.06 2.53
C SER A 84 -6.93 14.61 1.33
N GLU A 85 -6.51 15.78 0.85
CA GLU A 85 -7.07 16.39 -0.37
C GLU A 85 -6.33 15.94 -1.65
N THR A 86 -5.54 14.87 -1.54
CA THR A 86 -4.77 14.24 -2.61
C THR A 86 -5.20 12.78 -2.79
N ASP A 87 -4.58 12.04 -3.71
CA ASP A 87 -4.93 10.62 -3.93
C ASP A 87 -4.16 9.72 -2.94
N ASP A 88 -4.83 9.29 -1.87
CA ASP A 88 -4.31 8.38 -0.84
C ASP A 88 -4.51 6.92 -1.22
N ARG A 89 -3.41 6.22 -1.53
CA ARG A 89 -3.47 4.91 -2.16
C ARG A 89 -2.47 3.90 -1.64
N ASP A 90 -2.73 2.65 -2.01
CA ASP A 90 -1.82 1.52 -1.88
C ASP A 90 -1.50 1.17 -0.42
N ALA A 91 -2.52 1.25 0.42
CA ALA A 91 -2.41 1.00 1.85
C ALA A 91 -2.04 -0.47 2.15
N SER A 92 -0.83 -0.70 2.64
CA SER A 92 -0.35 -1.99 3.14
C SER A 92 -0.56 -2.11 4.65
N LEU A 93 -0.63 -3.34 5.18
CA LEU A 93 -0.75 -3.61 6.61
C LEU A 93 0.21 -4.70 7.07
N ARG A 94 0.92 -4.47 8.18
CA ARG A 94 1.81 -5.47 8.78
C ARG A 94 1.77 -5.39 10.30
N THR A 95 1.63 -6.54 10.95
CA THR A 95 1.74 -6.66 12.40
C THR A 95 3.17 -7.05 12.75
N MET A 96 3.79 -6.25 13.61
CA MET A 96 5.15 -6.44 14.12
C MET A 96 5.16 -7.49 15.25
N PRO A 97 6.34 -8.04 15.61
CA PRO A 97 6.44 -9.06 16.68
C PRO A 97 5.89 -8.62 18.04
N ASP A 98 5.91 -7.32 18.34
CA ASP A 98 5.39 -6.77 19.60
C ASP A 98 3.88 -6.45 19.55
N GLY A 99 3.21 -6.74 18.44
CA GLY A 99 1.78 -6.49 18.23
C GLY A 99 1.45 -5.12 17.63
N THR A 100 2.41 -4.21 17.48
CA THR A 100 2.22 -2.95 16.76
C THR A 100 1.82 -3.24 15.31
N ILE A 101 0.81 -2.54 14.79
CA ILE A 101 0.47 -2.60 13.37
C ILE A 101 1.05 -1.37 12.68
N VAL A 102 1.80 -1.59 11.61
CA VAL A 102 2.21 -0.53 10.68
C VAL A 102 1.30 -0.56 9.46
N LEU A 103 0.83 0.63 9.07
CA LEU A 103 0.16 0.88 7.81
C LEU A 103 1.06 1.78 6.99
N THR A 104 1.34 1.42 5.75
CA THR A 104 2.07 2.29 4.81
C THR A 104 1.22 2.60 3.61
N SER A 105 1.37 3.81 3.07
CA SER A 105 0.67 4.28 1.88
C SER A 105 1.50 5.35 1.20
N PHE A 106 0.98 5.95 0.14
CA PHE A 106 1.44 7.25 -0.33
C PHE A 106 0.25 8.13 -0.73
N SER A 107 0.51 9.43 -0.72
CA SER A 107 -0.40 10.48 -1.22
C SER A 107 0.18 11.06 -2.50
N SER A 108 -0.61 11.13 -3.59
CA SER A 108 -0.14 11.62 -4.90
C SER A 108 -1.04 12.69 -5.53
N THR A 109 -0.46 13.46 -6.45
CA THR A 109 -1.17 14.40 -7.32
C THR A 109 -1.12 14.00 -8.79
N ASP A 110 -0.89 12.72 -9.09
CA ASP A 110 -0.92 12.12 -10.45
C ASP A 110 -2.27 12.30 -11.18
N TRP A 111 -3.32 12.68 -10.47
CA TRP A 111 -4.60 13.05 -11.05
C TRP A 111 -4.64 14.48 -11.62
N VAL A 112 -3.71 15.36 -11.23
CA VAL A 112 -3.67 16.77 -11.64
C VAL A 112 -3.52 16.93 -13.16
N PRO A 113 -2.59 16.23 -13.84
CA PRO A 113 -2.46 16.33 -15.30
C PRO A 113 -3.76 16.03 -16.03
N HIS A 114 -4.56 15.06 -15.55
CA HIS A 114 -5.85 14.71 -16.14
C HIS A 114 -6.90 15.82 -16.02
N VAL A 115 -6.89 16.55 -14.91
CA VAL A 115 -7.80 17.70 -14.71
C VAL A 115 -7.38 18.89 -15.55
N VAL A 116 -6.07 19.13 -15.68
CA VAL A 116 -5.52 20.25 -16.47
C VAL A 116 -5.71 20.00 -17.97
N SER A 117 -5.48 18.78 -18.46
CA SER A 117 -5.64 18.44 -19.88
C SER A 117 -7.09 18.17 -20.28
N GLY A 118 -7.93 17.75 -19.33
CA GLY A 118 -9.27 17.23 -19.60
C GLY A 118 -9.28 15.79 -20.13
N GLU A 119 -8.12 15.10 -20.15
CA GLU A 119 -7.98 13.73 -20.61
C GLU A 119 -7.85 12.76 -19.43
N PHE A 120 -8.77 11.81 -19.32
CA PHE A 120 -8.82 10.84 -18.21
C PHE A 120 -8.51 9.41 -18.64
N CYS A 121 -8.00 8.60 -17.69
CA CYS A 121 -7.61 7.21 -17.93
C CYS A 121 -8.69 6.40 -18.67
N ALA A 122 -8.27 5.70 -19.73
CA ALA A 122 -9.12 4.81 -20.53
C ALA A 122 -10.40 5.47 -21.08
N GLY A 123 -10.40 6.79 -21.31
CA GLY A 123 -11.54 7.51 -21.90
C GLY A 123 -12.80 7.53 -21.03
N ARG A 124 -12.70 7.22 -19.73
CA ARG A 124 -13.84 7.29 -18.82
C ARG A 124 -14.14 8.74 -18.47
N ILE A 125 -15.41 9.12 -18.63
CA ILE A 125 -15.90 10.45 -18.30
C ILE A 125 -16.09 10.56 -16.79
N ILE A 126 -15.48 11.56 -16.18
CA ILE A 126 -15.77 11.94 -14.79
C ILE A 126 -17.07 12.76 -14.79
N PRO A 127 -18.10 12.40 -14.01
CA PRO A 127 -19.28 13.23 -13.81
C PRO A 127 -18.93 14.68 -13.49
N ASP A 128 -19.61 15.64 -14.14
CA ASP A 128 -19.33 17.09 -14.03
C ASP A 128 -19.20 17.58 -12.59
N ARG A 129 -20.06 17.08 -11.69
CA ARG A 129 -20.01 17.45 -10.26
C ARG A 129 -18.67 17.11 -9.59
N TRP A 130 -18.04 16.01 -9.98
CA TRP A 130 -16.74 15.60 -9.45
C TRP A 130 -15.64 16.40 -10.12
N LEU A 131 -15.70 16.59 -11.45
CA LEU A 131 -14.73 17.41 -12.17
C LEU A 131 -14.65 18.85 -11.61
N SER A 132 -15.79 19.51 -11.38
CA SER A 132 -15.79 20.85 -10.77
C SER A 132 -15.19 20.89 -9.38
N GLN A 133 -15.40 19.84 -8.57
CA GLN A 133 -14.75 19.72 -7.26
C GLN A 133 -13.23 19.57 -7.39
N TRP A 134 -12.76 18.77 -8.36
CA TRP A 134 -11.33 18.52 -8.57
C TRP A 134 -10.62 19.78 -9.07
N GLN A 135 -11.25 20.52 -9.99
CA GLN A 135 -10.77 21.83 -10.45
C GLN A 135 -10.63 22.82 -9.29
N GLY A 136 -11.60 22.86 -8.37
CA GLY A 136 -11.50 23.69 -7.17
C GLY A 136 -10.35 23.30 -6.24
N ILE A 137 -10.04 22.00 -6.12
CA ILE A 137 -8.87 21.52 -5.35
C ILE A 137 -7.57 21.97 -6.03
N VAL A 138 -7.45 21.79 -7.35
CA VAL A 138 -6.30 22.25 -8.15
C VAL A 138 -6.05 23.74 -7.96
N GLU A 139 -7.08 24.57 -8.13
CA GLU A 139 -6.99 26.02 -7.98
C GLU A 139 -6.57 26.43 -6.57
N ARG A 140 -7.25 25.90 -5.55
CA ARG A 140 -6.97 26.24 -4.14
C ARG A 140 -5.58 25.82 -3.70
N MET A 141 -5.10 24.67 -4.15
CA MET A 141 -3.76 24.16 -3.83
C MET A 141 -2.66 24.72 -4.74
N GLY A 142 -3.02 25.45 -5.80
CA GLY A 142 -2.06 26.02 -6.75
C GLY A 142 -1.32 24.94 -7.56
N LEU A 143 -1.97 23.82 -7.86
CA LEU A 143 -1.36 22.70 -8.57
C LEU A 143 -1.34 22.98 -10.08
N THR A 144 -0.18 22.83 -10.71
CA THR A 144 -0.02 23.02 -12.17
C THR A 144 0.40 21.75 -12.90
N GLU A 145 0.98 20.81 -12.16
CA GLU A 145 1.52 19.54 -12.64
C GLU A 145 1.46 18.48 -11.53
N GLU A 146 1.81 17.25 -11.86
CA GLU A 146 2.04 16.19 -10.87
C GLU A 146 3.25 16.56 -9.99
N GLY A 147 3.10 16.42 -8.68
CA GLY A 147 4.18 16.57 -7.73
C GLY A 147 4.68 15.20 -7.27
N LEU A 148 5.85 15.18 -6.63
CA LEU A 148 6.39 13.94 -6.06
C LEU A 148 5.39 13.32 -5.07
N PRO A 149 5.14 12.00 -5.15
CA PRO A 149 4.30 11.32 -4.18
C PRO A 149 4.93 11.44 -2.79
N ARG A 150 4.09 11.60 -1.77
CA ARG A 150 4.51 11.60 -0.38
C ARG A 150 4.19 10.23 0.24
N PRO A 151 5.16 9.32 0.37
CA PRO A 151 4.95 8.06 1.04
C PRO A 151 5.04 8.25 2.55
N TRP A 152 4.24 7.49 3.27
CA TRP A 152 4.10 7.65 4.71
C TRP A 152 3.74 6.33 5.40
N LEU A 153 3.98 6.31 6.71
CA LEU A 153 3.66 5.21 7.62
C LEU A 153 2.85 5.74 8.80
N MET A 154 1.82 5.00 9.20
CA MET A 154 1.07 5.20 10.44
C MET A 154 1.16 3.95 11.31
N ARG A 155 1.02 4.12 12.63
CA ARG A 155 1.11 3.03 13.61
C ARG A 155 -0.17 2.89 14.39
N SER A 156 -0.47 1.66 14.79
CA SER A 156 -1.49 1.35 15.77
C SER A 156 -0.91 0.45 16.85
N GLU A 157 -1.06 0.86 18.11
CA GLU A 157 -0.63 0.12 19.29
C GLU A 157 -1.79 -0.59 20.00
N ASP A 158 -3.02 -0.39 19.53
CA ASP A 158 -4.25 -0.97 20.10
C ASP A 158 -4.91 -2.00 19.17
N GLY A 159 -4.07 -2.64 18.35
CA GLY A 159 -4.44 -3.69 17.42
C GLY A 159 -5.23 -3.18 16.22
N GLY A 160 -5.07 -1.92 15.81
CA GLY A 160 -5.70 -1.33 14.62
C GLY A 160 -7.03 -0.63 14.90
N ARG A 161 -7.29 -0.18 16.13
CA ARG A 161 -8.53 0.55 16.50
C ARG A 161 -8.33 2.05 16.37
N THR A 162 -7.17 2.55 16.78
CA THR A 162 -6.73 3.93 16.57
C THR A 162 -5.37 3.95 15.88
N TRP A 163 -5.08 5.06 15.19
CA TRP A 163 -3.87 5.23 14.41
C TRP A 163 -3.19 6.54 14.81
N GLY A 164 -1.88 6.48 15.03
CA GLY A 164 -1.05 7.66 15.27
C GLY A 164 -0.87 8.52 14.02
N PRO A 165 -0.22 9.68 14.13
CA PRO A 165 0.03 10.54 12.98
C PRO A 165 0.92 9.85 11.94
N PRO A 166 0.81 10.23 10.65
CA PRO A 166 1.73 9.75 9.62
C PRO A 166 3.15 10.27 9.86
N VAL A 167 4.14 9.43 9.58
CA VAL A 167 5.55 9.79 9.45
C VAL A 167 6.02 9.50 8.03
N ASP A 168 6.88 10.35 7.48
CA ASP A 168 7.37 10.16 6.10
C ASP A 168 8.27 8.91 6.02
N THR A 169 8.15 8.18 4.91
CA THR A 169 9.00 7.03 4.61
C THR A 169 9.93 7.34 3.44
N PRO A 170 11.05 6.62 3.28
CA PRO A 170 11.95 6.86 2.15
C PRO A 170 11.33 6.44 0.82
N THR A 171 10.36 5.53 0.83
CA THR A 171 9.69 5.00 -0.37
C THR A 171 8.25 4.62 -0.06
N GLY A 172 7.42 4.47 -1.10
CA GLY A 172 5.99 4.14 -1.00
C GLY A 172 5.57 3.19 -2.10
N GLN A 173 5.19 1.97 -1.74
CA GLN A 173 4.62 0.99 -2.65
C GLN A 173 3.58 0.11 -1.94
N HIS A 174 2.67 -0.48 -2.73
CA HIS A 174 1.56 -1.30 -2.25
C HIS A 174 1.94 -2.44 -1.30
N SER A 175 3.12 -3.05 -1.50
CA SER A 175 3.57 -4.18 -0.68
C SER A 175 3.92 -3.79 0.76
N GLY A 176 4.34 -2.54 0.98
CA GLY A 176 4.86 -2.05 2.26
C GLY A 176 6.12 -2.77 2.78
N PRO A 177 6.56 -2.46 4.01
CA PRO A 177 7.73 -3.07 4.61
C PRO A 177 7.48 -4.51 5.09
N ALA A 178 8.54 -5.29 5.21
CA ALA A 178 8.53 -6.54 5.98
C ALA A 178 8.92 -6.26 7.44
N ALA A 179 8.18 -6.82 8.39
CA ALA A 179 8.57 -6.85 9.80
C ALA A 179 9.45 -8.08 10.07
N LEU A 180 10.63 -7.85 10.64
CA LEU A 180 11.58 -8.88 11.01
C LEU A 180 11.30 -9.37 12.44
N ALA A 181 11.76 -10.58 12.76
CA ALA A 181 11.54 -11.21 14.07
C ALA A 181 12.17 -10.45 15.24
N ASP A 182 13.21 -9.65 14.98
CA ASP A 182 13.90 -8.80 15.96
C ASP A 182 13.22 -7.42 16.14
N GLY A 183 12.10 -7.17 15.47
CA GLY A 183 11.35 -5.91 15.56
C GLY A 183 11.77 -4.84 14.56
N ARG A 184 12.77 -5.10 13.71
CA ARG A 184 13.14 -4.17 12.62
C ARG A 184 12.15 -4.23 11.45
N LEU A 185 12.12 -3.17 10.64
CA LEU A 185 11.42 -3.11 9.37
C LEU A 185 12.41 -3.07 8.21
N ILE A 186 12.12 -3.78 7.12
CA ILE A 186 12.82 -3.67 5.84
C ILE A 186 11.86 -3.20 4.77
N TYR A 187 12.18 -2.13 4.07
CA TYR A 187 11.36 -1.57 2.99
C TYR A 187 12.18 -1.47 1.71
N ILE A 188 11.67 -2.02 0.62
CA ILE A 188 12.35 -2.00 -0.68
C ILE A 188 11.68 -0.96 -1.57
N GLY A 189 12.48 -0.11 -2.21
CA GLY A 189 11.98 0.85 -3.20
C GLY A 189 13.05 1.84 -3.66
N THR A 190 12.68 2.71 -4.61
CA THR A 190 13.58 3.61 -5.34
C THR A 190 13.86 4.94 -4.63
N GLY A 191 13.34 5.15 -3.43
CA GLY A 191 13.42 6.45 -2.75
C GLY A 191 12.36 7.45 -3.24
N LEU A 192 12.51 8.72 -2.87
CA LEU A 192 11.66 9.85 -3.31
C LEU A 192 12.17 10.55 -4.58
N VAL A 193 13.32 10.12 -5.11
CA VAL A 193 13.99 10.82 -6.20
C VAL A 193 13.61 10.15 -7.51
N GLU A 194 13.00 10.93 -8.40
CA GLU A 194 12.68 10.53 -9.77
C GLU A 194 13.93 9.90 -10.43
N MET A 195 13.78 8.68 -10.94
CA MET A 195 14.81 7.95 -11.68
C MET A 195 16.08 7.55 -10.90
N ALA A 196 16.06 7.52 -9.55
CA ALA A 196 17.17 6.99 -8.78
C ALA A 196 17.29 5.46 -8.97
N GLU A 197 18.12 5.06 -9.92
CA GLU A 197 18.82 3.79 -9.84
C GLU A 197 19.92 3.92 -8.80
N PRO A 198 20.06 2.97 -7.86
CA PRO A 198 19.44 1.63 -7.82
C PRO A 198 18.18 1.52 -6.94
N ILE A 199 17.52 0.35 -6.98
CA ILE A 199 16.52 -0.02 -5.97
C ILE A 199 17.23 -0.15 -4.62
N LEU A 200 16.70 0.45 -3.57
CA LEU A 200 17.33 0.47 -2.25
C LEU A 200 16.57 -0.42 -1.27
N ALA A 201 17.34 -1.09 -0.41
CA ALA A 201 16.84 -1.70 0.81
C ALA A 201 17.01 -0.71 1.96
N TRP A 202 15.89 -0.30 2.54
CA TRP A 202 15.82 0.60 3.69
C TRP A 202 15.54 -0.20 4.95
N GLU A 203 16.23 0.10 6.03
CA GLU A 203 16.01 -0.49 7.34
C GLU A 203 15.52 0.56 8.33
N SER A 204 14.62 0.15 9.21
CA SER A 204 14.27 0.92 10.41
C SER A 204 14.33 0.04 11.65
N SER A 205 14.96 0.56 12.70
CA SER A 205 15.07 -0.08 14.02
C SER A 205 14.15 0.55 15.08
N ASP A 206 13.42 1.60 14.71
CA ASP A 206 12.54 2.39 15.59
C ASP A 206 11.09 2.39 15.08
N LYS A 207 10.66 1.25 14.53
CA LYS A 207 9.31 1.04 14.00
C LYS A 207 8.93 1.97 12.84
N GLY A 208 9.89 2.55 12.13
CA GLY A 208 9.71 3.36 10.93
C GLY A 208 9.79 4.87 11.14
N ASP A 209 10.26 5.33 12.30
CA ASP A 209 10.43 6.76 12.57
C ASP A 209 11.64 7.31 11.82
N THR A 210 12.70 6.51 11.74
CA THR A 210 13.87 6.79 10.92
C THR A 210 14.22 5.58 10.05
N TRP A 211 14.84 5.88 8.91
CA TRP A 211 15.22 4.87 7.92
C TRP A 211 16.64 5.12 7.42
N GLU A 212 17.39 4.05 7.24
CA GLU A 212 18.71 4.07 6.63
C GLU A 212 18.77 3.14 5.42
N ALA A 213 19.46 3.54 4.37
CA ALA A 213 19.74 2.65 3.24
C ALA A 213 20.84 1.66 3.65
N VAL A 214 20.50 0.37 3.70
CA VAL A 214 21.41 -0.72 4.13
C VAL A 214 21.94 -1.55 2.97
N GLY A 215 21.43 -1.33 1.77
CA GLY A 215 21.91 -2.03 0.58
C GLY A 215 21.27 -1.55 -0.70
N GLU A 216 21.97 -1.82 -1.79
CA GLU A 216 21.49 -1.61 -3.16
C GLU A 216 21.11 -2.96 -3.76
N ILE A 217 19.95 -3.02 -4.39
CA ILE A 217 19.49 -4.15 -5.16
C ILE A 217 19.75 -3.81 -6.63
N PRO A 218 20.77 -4.41 -7.26
CA PRO A 218 21.07 -4.13 -8.66
C PRO A 218 19.92 -4.62 -9.54
N ARG A 219 19.58 -3.84 -10.55
CA ARG A 219 18.69 -4.30 -11.62
C ARG A 219 19.42 -5.33 -12.48
N ALA A 220 18.70 -6.37 -12.90
CA ALA A 220 19.25 -7.31 -13.87
C ALA A 220 19.48 -6.59 -15.20
N ALA A 221 20.64 -6.79 -15.82
CA ALA A 221 21.07 -6.07 -17.03
C ALA A 221 20.19 -6.38 -18.27
N ASP A 222 19.37 -7.43 -18.20
CA ASP A 222 18.46 -7.89 -19.24
C ASP A 222 16.99 -7.52 -18.97
N LEU A 223 16.69 -6.72 -17.95
CA LEU A 223 15.33 -6.22 -17.70
C LEU A 223 14.88 -5.30 -18.85
N PRO A 224 13.77 -5.60 -19.56
CA PRO A 224 13.26 -4.75 -20.63
C PRO A 224 12.92 -3.35 -20.10
N GLU A 225 13.29 -2.26 -20.81
CA GLU A 225 13.05 -0.85 -20.43
C GLU A 225 11.61 -0.55 -19.96
N GLU A 226 10.65 -1.31 -20.47
CA GLU A 226 9.22 -1.23 -20.13
C GLU A 226 8.91 -1.61 -18.67
N THR A 227 9.81 -2.35 -18.00
CA THR A 227 9.66 -2.80 -16.60
C THR A 227 10.27 -1.85 -15.56
N TRP A 228 10.80 -0.70 -16.00
CA TRP A 228 11.63 0.20 -15.18
C TRP A 228 10.78 1.21 -14.40
N LEU A 229 9.48 1.29 -14.72
CA LEU A 229 8.47 2.07 -14.06
C LEU A 229 7.76 1.17 -13.03
N ILE A 230 8.12 1.32 -11.76
CA ILE A 230 7.38 0.80 -10.60
C ILE A 230 6.89 2.01 -9.81
#